data_AF-A0A183GCL6-F1
#
_entry.id   AF-A0A183GCL6-F1
#
_cell.length_a   1.000
_cell.length_b   1.000
_cell.length_c   1.000
_cell.angle_alpha   90.00
_cell.angle_beta   90.00
_cell.angle_gamma   90.00
#
_symmetry.space_group_name_H-M   'P 1'
#
loop_
_entity.id
_entity.type
_entity.pdbx_description
1 polymer ?
#
loop_
_entity_poly.entity_id
_entity_poly.type
_entity_poly.pdbx_seq_one_letter_code
_entity_poly.pdbx_strand_id
1 'polypeptide(L)'
;MLVDRGRLKYSDKISSFWPEFAKHGKEDITVEMVLTHTSGLAYLDTQISYEDATNPQRMAEHIENAKPIWEPGKAVGYHALSYGWLIDQIIRRTDEKKRGIGQFFKEEIADKHGVL
;
A
#
# COMPACT_ATOMS: atom_id res chain seq x y z
N MET A 1 11.24 -1.14 9.15
CA MET A 1 11.75 -2.53 9.11
C MET A 1 12.09 -3.01 7.70
N LEU A 2 11.17 -3.05 6.73
CA LEU A 2 11.51 -3.52 5.37
C LEU A 2 12.58 -2.64 4.68
N VAL A 3 12.49 -1.31 4.86
CA VAL A 3 13.52 -0.38 4.39
C VAL A 3 14.85 -0.60 5.08
N ASP A 4 14.84 -0.70 6.40
CA ASP A 4 16.01 -0.99 7.24
C ASP A 4 16.70 -2.31 6.85
N ARG A 5 15.92 -3.33 6.49
CA ARG A 5 16.42 -4.63 5.98
C ARG A 5 16.85 -4.60 4.50
N GLY A 6 16.83 -3.44 3.84
CA GLY A 6 17.21 -3.29 2.44
C GLY A 6 16.26 -3.95 1.42
N ARG A 7 15.04 -4.30 1.84
CA ARG A 7 14.03 -4.97 0.98
C ARG A 7 13.16 -3.98 0.18
N LEU A 8 13.19 -2.71 0.57
CA LEU A 8 12.38 -1.64 0.01
C LEU A 8 13.13 -0.32 0.19
N LYS A 9 12.95 0.65 -0.70
CA LYS A 9 13.37 2.03 -0.49
C LYS A 9 12.14 2.93 -0.58
N TYR A 10 12.17 4.04 0.17
CA TYR A 10 11.10 5.04 0.09
C TYR A 10 10.95 5.63 -1.32
N SER A 11 12.06 5.73 -2.05
CA SER A 11 12.10 6.19 -3.44
C SER A 11 11.65 5.16 -4.47
N ASP A 12 11.43 3.90 -4.09
CA ASP A 12 11.03 2.88 -5.05
C ASP A 12 9.64 3.21 -5.59
N LYS A 13 9.50 3.14 -6.92
CA LYS A 13 8.19 3.22 -7.57
C LYS A 13 7.42 1.96 -7.23
N ILE A 14 6.16 2.08 -6.85
CA ILE A 14 5.31 0.92 -6.51
C ILE A 14 5.19 -0.02 -7.71
N SER A 15 5.14 0.54 -8.92
CA SER A 15 5.13 -0.18 -10.20
C SER A 15 6.32 -1.13 -10.39
N SER A 16 7.45 -0.91 -9.73
CA SER A 16 8.65 -1.77 -9.86
C SER A 16 8.48 -3.16 -9.24
N PHE A 17 7.62 -3.29 -8.23
CA PHE A 17 7.32 -4.56 -7.55
C PHE A 17 5.83 -4.94 -7.61
N TRP A 18 4.99 -4.05 -8.14
CA TRP A 18 3.58 -4.27 -8.42
C TRP A 18 3.22 -3.71 -9.81
N PRO A 19 3.56 -4.41 -10.91
CA PRO A 19 3.37 -3.88 -12.26
C PRO A 19 1.93 -3.47 -12.58
N GLU A 20 0.94 -4.20 -12.07
CA GLU A 20 -0.47 -3.94 -12.29
C GLU A 20 -0.95 -2.63 -11.65
N PHE A 21 -0.20 -2.09 -10.68
CA PHE A 21 -0.44 -0.77 -10.10
C PHE A 21 -0.21 0.36 -11.10
N ALA A 22 0.62 0.13 -12.14
CA ALA A 22 1.03 1.11 -13.14
C ALA A 22 -0.08 1.38 -14.20
N LYS A 23 -1.29 1.65 -13.73
CA LYS A 23 -2.45 2.03 -14.54
C LYS A 23 -2.91 3.43 -14.15
N HIS A 24 -3.53 4.14 -15.08
CA HIS A 24 -4.22 5.41 -14.80
C HIS A 24 -3.33 6.52 -14.21
N GLY A 25 -2.07 6.64 -14.62
CA GLY A 25 -1.20 7.73 -14.16
C GLY A 25 -0.51 7.44 -12.83
N LYS A 26 -0.43 6.16 -12.43
CA LYS A 26 0.17 5.72 -11.15
C LYS A 26 1.61 5.20 -11.30
N GLU A 27 2.17 5.26 -12.50
CA GLU A 27 3.44 4.62 -12.88
C GLU A 27 4.63 5.13 -12.04
N ASP A 28 4.58 6.40 -11.66
CA ASP A 28 5.65 7.11 -10.95
C ASP A 28 5.41 7.28 -9.44
N ILE A 29 4.29 6.77 -8.91
CA ILE A 29 4.02 6.84 -7.47
C ILE A 29 5.05 6.04 -6.70
N THR A 30 5.69 6.67 -5.72
CA THR A 30 6.67 6.05 -4.83
C THR A 30 6.05 5.53 -3.53
N VAL A 31 6.80 4.68 -2.82
CA VAL A 31 6.45 4.27 -1.46
C VAL A 31 6.31 5.48 -0.53
N GLU A 32 7.21 6.46 -0.64
CA GLU A 32 7.15 7.70 0.13
C GLU A 32 5.83 8.44 -0.09
N MET A 33 5.37 8.60 -1.33
CA MET A 33 4.13 9.30 -1.63
C MET A 33 2.89 8.66 -0.97
N VAL A 34 2.88 7.33 -0.82
CA VAL A 34 1.82 6.64 -0.06
C VAL A 34 1.93 6.95 1.43
N LEU A 35 3.14 6.86 1.99
CA LEU A 35 3.41 7.12 3.41
C LEU A 35 3.14 8.58 3.82
N THR A 36 3.33 9.53 2.90
CA THR A 36 3.12 10.97 3.14
C THR A 36 1.77 11.45 2.63
N HIS A 37 0.86 10.56 2.23
CA HIS A 37 -0.48 10.90 1.76
C HIS A 37 -0.51 11.82 0.51
N THR A 38 0.52 11.78 -0.33
CA THR A 38 0.63 12.57 -1.56
C THR A 38 0.38 11.77 -2.84
N SER A 39 0.11 10.46 -2.74
CA SER A 39 -0.11 9.58 -3.91
C SER A 39 -1.38 9.88 -4.72
N GLY A 40 -2.31 10.68 -4.17
CA GLY A 40 -3.60 10.94 -4.79
C GLY A 40 -4.62 9.81 -4.62
N LEU A 41 -4.35 8.79 -3.80
CA LEU A 41 -5.26 7.67 -3.55
C LEU A 41 -6.00 7.78 -2.21
N ALA A 42 -6.40 9.00 -1.82
CA ALA A 42 -7.01 9.24 -0.51
C ALA A 42 -8.36 8.52 -0.31
N TYR A 43 -9.07 8.27 -1.42
CA TYR A 43 -10.20 7.33 -1.48
C TYR A 43 -10.15 6.56 -2.81
N LEU A 44 -10.85 5.43 -2.86
CA LEU A 44 -11.04 4.64 -4.08
C LEU A 44 -12.45 4.92 -4.60
N ASP A 45 -12.58 5.38 -5.84
CA ASP A 45 -13.87 5.72 -6.47
C ASP A 45 -14.61 4.46 -6.94
N THR A 46 -14.92 3.58 -6.00
CA THR A 46 -15.57 2.29 -6.23
C THR A 46 -16.27 1.84 -4.94
N GLN A 47 -17.34 1.05 -5.08
CA GLN A 47 -17.98 0.45 -3.92
C GLN A 47 -17.12 -0.71 -3.42
N ILE A 48 -16.73 -0.63 -2.15
CA ILE A 48 -15.98 -1.67 -1.46
C ILE A 48 -16.95 -2.36 -0.49
N SER A 49 -17.28 -3.63 -0.75
CA SER A 49 -18.03 -4.43 0.20
C SER A 49 -17.14 -4.87 1.37
N TYR A 50 -17.75 -5.40 2.43
CA TYR A 50 -16.98 -5.99 3.53
C TYR A 50 -16.14 -7.20 3.08
N GLU A 51 -16.65 -7.99 2.14
CA GLU A 51 -15.92 -9.12 1.56
C GLU A 51 -14.69 -8.63 0.79
N ASP A 52 -14.83 -7.54 0.04
CA ASP A 52 -13.71 -6.93 -0.68
C ASP A 52 -12.69 -6.38 0.33
N ALA A 53 -13.14 -5.61 1.31
CA ALA A 53 -12.30 -5.00 2.35
C ALA A 53 -11.44 -6.00 3.13
N THR A 54 -11.91 -7.24 3.26
CA THR A 54 -11.22 -8.32 3.99
C THR A 54 -10.46 -9.29 3.07
N ASN A 55 -10.59 -9.14 1.75
CA ASN A 55 -9.89 -9.94 0.76
C ASN A 55 -8.73 -9.14 0.13
N PRO A 56 -7.47 -9.48 0.43
CA PRO A 56 -6.31 -8.73 -0.09
C PRO A 56 -6.22 -8.72 -1.60
N GLN A 57 -6.66 -9.78 -2.29
CA GLN A 57 -6.59 -9.85 -3.74
C GLN A 57 -7.62 -8.90 -4.38
N ARG A 58 -8.85 -8.89 -3.88
CA ARG A 58 -9.89 -7.96 -4.37
C ARG A 58 -9.50 -6.51 -4.10
N MET A 59 -8.94 -6.21 -2.92
CA MET A 59 -8.43 -4.86 -2.65
C MET A 59 -7.29 -4.46 -3.58
N ALA A 60 -6.40 -5.40 -3.95
CA ALA A 60 -5.37 -5.13 -4.94
C ALA A 60 -6.01 -4.68 -6.27
N GLU A 61 -7.00 -5.41 -6.76
CA GLU A 61 -7.71 -5.10 -8.01
C GLU A 61 -8.41 -3.74 -7.96
N HIS A 62 -9.05 -3.38 -6.84
CA HIS A 62 -9.63 -2.04 -6.66
C HIS A 62 -8.57 -0.94 -6.72
N ILE A 63 -7.41 -1.14 -6.07
CA ILE A 63 -6.31 -0.16 -6.06
C ILE A 63 -5.69 -0.02 -7.46
N GLU A 64 -5.48 -1.14 -8.17
CA GLU A 64 -4.91 -1.15 -9.51
C GLU A 64 -5.76 -0.34 -10.49
N ASN A 65 -7.08 -0.43 -10.38
CA ASN A 65 -8.02 0.27 -11.26
C ASN A 65 -8.41 1.68 -10.75
N ALA A 66 -7.94 2.09 -9.57
CA ALA A 66 -8.19 3.41 -9.04
C ALA A 66 -7.44 4.49 -9.83
N LYS A 67 -8.04 5.67 -9.94
CA LYS A 67 -7.41 6.87 -10.50
C LYS A 67 -7.04 7.81 -9.36
N PRO A 68 -5.82 8.38 -9.34
CA PRO A 68 -5.49 9.45 -8.42
C PRO A 68 -6.48 10.61 -8.56
N ILE A 69 -6.98 11.13 -7.45
CA ILE A 69 -7.94 12.26 -7.44
C ILE A 69 -7.27 13.62 -7.67
N TRP A 70 -5.94 13.66 -7.61
CA TRP A 70 -5.08 14.74 -8.07
C TRP A 70 -3.77 14.14 -8.61
N GLU A 71 -2.98 14.93 -9.32
CA GLU A 71 -1.66 14.49 -9.83
C GLU A 71 -0.74 14.10 -8.66
N PRO A 72 -0.21 12.86 -8.62
CA PRO A 72 0.63 12.40 -7.52
C PRO A 72 1.78 13.36 -7.18
N GLY A 73 1.96 13.64 -5.89
CA GLY A 73 2.97 14.58 -5.40
C GLY A 73 2.55 16.06 -5.40
N LYS A 74 1.42 16.44 -6.01
CA LYS A 74 0.98 17.85 -6.07
C LYS A 74 0.11 18.32 -4.91
N ALA A 75 -0.50 17.40 -4.17
CA ALA A 75 -1.31 17.72 -2.99
C ALA A 75 -1.22 16.61 -1.94
N VAL A 76 -1.65 16.95 -0.72
CA VAL A 76 -1.77 16.02 0.40
C VAL A 76 -3.25 15.82 0.69
N GLY A 77 -3.68 14.58 0.89
CA GLY A 77 -4.98 14.31 1.49
C GLY A 77 -4.96 12.98 2.22
N TYR A 78 -5.41 13.00 3.47
CA TYR A 78 -5.32 11.86 4.37
C TYR A 78 -6.06 10.64 3.83
N HIS A 79 -5.37 9.51 3.75
CA HIS A 79 -5.89 8.25 3.20
C HIS A 79 -6.62 7.47 4.30
N ALA A 80 -7.78 7.97 4.75
CA ALA A 80 -8.43 7.49 5.97
C ALA A 80 -8.66 5.98 6.03
N LEU A 81 -8.98 5.36 4.88
CA LEU A 81 -9.17 3.90 4.76
C LEU A 81 -8.17 3.26 3.79
N SER A 82 -7.94 3.88 2.63
CA SER A 82 -7.08 3.33 1.59
C SER A 82 -5.63 3.11 2.03
N TYR A 83 -5.17 3.84 3.06
CA TYR A 83 -3.82 3.71 3.59
C TYR A 83 -3.50 2.29 4.03
N GLY A 84 -4.37 1.68 4.85
CA GLY A 84 -4.14 0.34 5.38
C GLY A 84 -4.00 -0.71 4.27
N TRP A 85 -4.87 -0.64 3.25
CA TRP A 85 -4.82 -1.55 2.11
C TRP A 85 -3.58 -1.31 1.23
N LEU A 86 -3.21 -0.05 0.96
CA LEU A 86 -1.99 0.26 0.21
C LEU A 86 -0.74 -0.29 0.90
N ILE A 87 -0.62 -0.08 2.22
CA ILE A 87 0.50 -0.59 3.01
C ILE A 87 0.51 -2.13 3.05
N ASP A 88 -0.64 -2.77 3.21
CA ASP A 88 -0.75 -4.23 3.16
C ASP A 88 -0.24 -4.79 1.82
N GLN A 89 -0.65 -4.18 0.69
CA GLN A 89 -0.22 -4.61 -0.65
C GLN A 89 1.27 -4.39 -0.91
N ILE A 90 1.85 -3.28 -0.41
CA ILE A 90 3.30 -3.02 -0.47
C ILE A 90 4.05 -4.08 0.32
N ILE A 91 3.62 -4.37 1.56
CA ILE A 91 4.29 -5.36 2.42
C ILE A 91 4.21 -6.76 1.82
N ARG A 92 3.05 -7.20 1.34
CA ARG A 92 2.90 -8.52 0.71
C ARG A 92 3.86 -8.74 -0.45
N ARG A 93 4.19 -7.70 -1.22
CA ARG A 93 5.07 -7.82 -2.38
C ARG A 93 6.55 -7.75 -2.02
N THR A 94 6.89 -7.06 -0.94
CA THR A 94 8.29 -6.74 -0.59
C THR A 94 8.84 -7.59 0.56
N ASP A 95 7.96 -8.10 1.44
CA ASP A 95 8.29 -9.09 2.46
C ASP A 95 8.70 -10.42 1.80
N GLU A 96 9.72 -11.06 2.37
CA GLU A 96 10.25 -12.33 1.87
C GLU A 96 9.22 -13.46 2.00
N LYS A 97 8.50 -13.51 3.12
CA LYS A 97 7.44 -14.49 3.37
C LYS A 97 6.10 -14.11 2.75
N LYS A 98 6.02 -12.98 2.04
CA LYS A 98 4.80 -12.46 1.39
C LYS A 98 3.62 -12.31 2.35
N ARG A 99 3.88 -11.99 3.62
CA ARG A 99 2.86 -11.80 4.66
C ARG A 99 2.07 -10.51 4.44
N GLY A 100 0.83 -10.47 4.92
CA GLY A 100 0.08 -9.22 5.07
C GLY A 100 0.59 -8.38 6.25
N ILE A 101 0.20 -7.10 6.33
CA ILE A 101 0.64 -6.18 7.39
C ILE A 101 0.35 -6.71 8.80
N GLY A 102 -0.84 -7.29 9.01
CA GLY A 102 -1.23 -7.81 10.33
C GLY A 102 -0.33 -8.95 10.80
N GLN A 103 -0.04 -9.91 9.91
CA GLN A 103 0.84 -11.03 10.23
C GLN A 103 2.30 -10.58 10.35
N PHE A 104 2.75 -9.66 9.49
CA PHE A 104 4.09 -9.08 9.58
C PHE A 104 4.28 -8.38 10.93
N PHE A 105 3.34 -7.51 11.33
CA PHE A 105 3.37 -6.83 12.63
C PHE A 105 3.37 -7.82 13.79
N LYS A 106 2.49 -8.84 13.73
CA LYS A 106 2.40 -9.88 14.76
C LYS A 106 3.75 -10.57 14.98
N GLU A 107 4.33 -11.11 13.91
CA GLU A 107 5.56 -11.92 14.01
C GLU A 107 6.83 -11.08 14.25
N GLU A 108 6.88 -9.85 13.72
CA GLU A 108 8.10 -9.03 13.77
C GLU A 108 8.14 -8.06 14.94
N ILE A 109 7.01 -7.76 15.56
CA ILE A 109 6.89 -6.77 16.63
C ILE A 109 6.13 -7.35 17.82
N ALA A 110 4.86 -7.71 17.65
CA ALA A 110 3.98 -8.12 18.74
C ALA A 110 4.55 -9.30 19.54
N ASP A 111 4.86 -10.40 18.86
CA ASP A 111 5.38 -11.63 19.47
C ASP A 111 6.78 -11.44 20.05
N LYS A 112 7.62 -10.60 19.41
CA LYS A 112 9.02 -10.38 19.83
C LYS A 112 9.15 -9.45 21.02
N HIS A 113 8.18 -8.56 21.22
CA HIS A 113 8.22 -7.54 22.27
C HIS A 113 7.10 -7.69 23.30
N GLY A 114 6.23 -8.70 23.16
CA GLY A 114 5.15 -8.97 24.12
C GLY A 114 4.08 -7.88 24.15
N VAL A 115 3.79 -7.25 23.00
CA VAL A 115 2.75 -6.21 22.86
C VAL A 115 1.56 -6.76 22.07
N LEU A 116 0.34 -6.42 22.50
CA LEU A 116 -0.93 -6.87 21.92
C LEU A 116 -1.34 -6.04 20.70
#